data_AF-A0A9X9YNH3-F1
#
_entry.id   AF-A0A9X9YNH3-F1
#
_cell.length_a   1.000
_cell.length_b   1.000
_cell.length_c   1.000
_cell.angle_alpha   90.00
_cell.angle_beta   90.00
_cell.angle_gamma   90.00
#
_symmetry.space_group_name_H-M   'P 1'
#
loop_
_entity.id
_entity.type
_entity.pdbx_description
1 polymer ?
#
loop_
_entity_poly.entity_id
_entity_poly.type
_entity_poly.pdbx_seq_one_letter_code
_entity_poly.pdbx_strand_id
1 'polypeptide(L)'
;MAEVAALDRYIDTFVWGGLQRTTQEAYAYGLYGIPDWKQNRESSDPGPKGRLHIWRPYDYPHIFAMYLAMHRIARDHPAIPTRQSARDYLVRAYGTALAMFTVPMRVVMWSAYRTGFYNECVIPELVSALTTAGLTREAATLEAHWARKVRAFVDPKADLFKSEYPFDSTAFESTQALARSALDDPVAMGVSKAAARAFSERQIAANLFCRGWLEPAYYYLGSDYRHTAGDAYTLTYMAQMGGWALLDHALNDADDPHPLLRLGYASQLSAWALLNSGPASAGHGYWYPGEENDGAAGGGFEPAPSGNTWLGQPHHRGTWYYSCEIDLGFCGAVRAAATIVADDPIFGQVCHGGIMETFAHTLRIWPRDGVRRRLNVRLQSLRLDLVLLDARFRADRPIILNLGAGWISLTPEPFAPSGSGVSFELRYDDGRKRKEVIDITDSQLVVRLPAARLPRVQVR
;
A
#
# COMPACT_ATOMS: atom_id res chain seq x y z
N MET A 1 -19.48 1.19 -11.26
CA MET A 1 -20.66 1.71 -10.52
C MET A 1 -21.18 0.70 -9.49
N ALA A 2 -21.33 -0.58 -9.83
CA ALA A 2 -21.80 -1.60 -8.89
C ALA A 2 -20.91 -1.76 -7.63
N GLU A 3 -19.59 -1.67 -7.78
CA GLU A 3 -18.63 -1.82 -6.67
C GLU A 3 -18.74 -0.70 -5.62
N VAL A 4 -18.82 0.57 -6.05
CA VAL A 4 -18.97 1.72 -5.13
C VAL A 4 -20.32 1.64 -4.41
N ALA A 5 -21.39 1.29 -5.12
CA ALA A 5 -22.70 1.09 -4.49
C ALA A 5 -22.72 -0.09 -3.50
N ALA A 6 -21.91 -1.13 -3.73
CA ALA A 6 -21.73 -2.23 -2.79
C ALA A 6 -20.98 -1.80 -1.53
N LEU A 7 -19.88 -1.03 -1.68
CA LEU A 7 -19.14 -0.46 -0.55
C LEU A 7 -20.02 0.48 0.29
N ASP A 8 -20.81 1.32 -0.35
CA ASP A 8 -21.77 2.18 0.35
C ASP A 8 -22.82 1.38 1.13
N ARG A 9 -23.33 0.30 0.53
CA ARG A 9 -24.26 -0.61 1.21
C ARG A 9 -23.60 -1.27 2.41
N TYR A 10 -22.37 -1.74 2.25
CA TYR A 10 -21.58 -2.32 3.33
C TYR A 10 -21.38 -1.32 4.48
N ILE A 11 -20.99 -0.09 4.17
CA ILE A 11 -20.80 0.97 5.16
C ILE A 11 -22.09 1.26 5.94
N ASP A 12 -23.21 1.49 5.25
CA ASP A 12 -24.45 1.90 5.90
C ASP A 12 -25.17 0.77 6.64
N THR A 13 -25.03 -0.47 6.15
CA THR A 13 -25.81 -1.61 6.67
C THR A 13 -25.05 -2.36 7.75
N PHE A 14 -23.73 -2.45 7.62
CA PHE A 14 -22.90 -3.29 8.47
C PHE A 14 -21.91 -2.49 9.30
N VAL A 15 -21.21 -1.50 8.71
CA VAL A 15 -20.15 -0.79 9.44
C VAL A 15 -20.72 0.24 10.40
N TRP A 16 -21.33 1.31 9.90
CA TRP A 16 -21.72 2.44 10.73
C TRP A 16 -23.00 2.19 11.51
N GLY A 17 -22.90 2.10 12.84
CA GLY A 17 -24.00 1.72 13.73
C GLY A 17 -24.13 0.20 13.92
N GLY A 18 -23.31 -0.59 13.24
CA GLY A 18 -23.15 -2.03 13.43
C GLY A 18 -21.79 -2.36 14.02
N LEU A 19 -20.85 -2.80 13.18
CA LEU A 19 -19.45 -3.08 13.55
C LEU A 19 -18.79 -1.88 14.25
N GLN A 20 -19.12 -0.67 13.82
CA GLN A 20 -18.59 0.59 14.34
C GLN A 20 -19.66 1.36 15.11
N ARG A 21 -19.27 1.92 16.26
CA ARG A 21 -20.11 2.86 17.01
C ARG A 21 -20.24 4.21 16.32
N THR A 22 -21.43 4.79 16.33
CA THR A 22 -21.69 6.12 15.77
C THR A 22 -21.23 7.24 16.71
N THR A 23 -21.38 8.50 16.28
CA THR A 23 -21.09 9.67 17.11
C THR A 23 -22.10 9.90 18.24
N GLN A 24 -23.26 9.25 18.21
CA GLN A 24 -24.27 9.33 19.28
C GLN A 24 -24.00 8.35 20.43
N GLU A 25 -23.03 7.45 20.27
CA GLU A 25 -22.70 6.42 21.24
C GLU A 25 -21.46 6.79 22.06
N ALA A 26 -21.37 6.26 23.29
CA ALA A 26 -20.13 6.31 24.06
C ALA A 26 -18.99 5.62 23.30
N TYR A 27 -17.75 6.08 23.45
CA TYR A 27 -16.61 5.60 22.66
C TYR A 27 -16.87 5.66 21.14
N ALA A 28 -17.36 6.83 20.68
CA ALA A 28 -17.63 7.09 19.27
C ALA A 28 -16.50 6.58 18.36
N TYR A 29 -16.87 6.02 17.21
CA TYR A 29 -15.99 5.36 16.24
C TYR A 29 -15.31 4.07 16.72
N GLY A 30 -15.57 3.60 17.94
CA GLY A 30 -15.07 2.31 18.44
C GLY A 30 -15.53 1.14 17.56
N LEU A 31 -14.63 0.20 17.29
CA LEU A 31 -14.88 -0.96 16.42
C LEU A 31 -14.94 -2.23 17.24
N TYR A 32 -16.03 -2.98 17.09
CA TYR A 32 -16.20 -4.25 17.76
C TYR A 32 -15.29 -5.31 17.14
N GLY A 33 -14.41 -5.89 17.95
CA GLY A 33 -13.42 -6.87 17.50
C GLY A 33 -13.96 -8.29 17.39
N ILE A 34 -13.04 -9.22 17.18
CA ILE A 34 -13.28 -10.68 17.10
C ILE A 34 -13.90 -11.28 18.38
N PRO A 35 -14.54 -12.46 18.30
CA PRO A 35 -14.83 -13.23 17.08
C PRO A 35 -16.08 -12.76 16.33
N ASP A 36 -16.99 -12.03 16.98
CA ASP A 36 -18.27 -11.64 16.40
C ASP A 36 -18.70 -10.26 16.94
N TRP A 37 -18.73 -9.27 16.06
CA TRP A 37 -19.07 -7.90 16.42
C TRP A 37 -20.48 -7.77 16.99
N LYS A 38 -21.44 -8.56 16.48
CA LYS A 38 -22.85 -8.47 16.84
C LYS A 38 -23.05 -9.05 18.24
N GLN A 39 -22.44 -10.22 18.51
CA GLN A 39 -22.44 -10.80 19.85
C GLN A 39 -21.81 -9.85 20.86
N ASN A 40 -20.67 -9.23 20.54
CA ASN A 40 -20.03 -8.25 21.42
C ASN A 40 -20.95 -7.04 21.67
N ARG A 41 -21.60 -6.50 20.63
CA ARG A 41 -22.49 -5.33 20.72
C ARG A 41 -23.76 -5.60 21.50
N GLU A 42 -24.34 -6.78 21.37
CA GLU A 42 -25.59 -7.20 22.02
C GLU A 42 -25.34 -7.93 23.36
N SER A 43 -24.07 -8.06 23.78
CA SER A 43 -23.68 -8.78 24.99
C SER A 43 -24.31 -8.22 26.26
N SER A 44 -24.70 -9.11 27.17
CA SER A 44 -25.11 -8.75 28.52
C SER A 44 -23.95 -8.23 29.37
N ASP A 45 -22.70 -8.59 29.05
CA ASP A 45 -21.51 -8.06 29.72
C ASP A 45 -21.24 -6.62 29.24
N PRO A 46 -21.34 -5.60 30.12
CA PRO A 46 -21.00 -4.22 29.77
C PRO A 46 -19.49 -4.00 29.59
N GLY A 47 -18.64 -4.94 30.00
CA GLY A 47 -17.19 -4.83 30.07
C GLY A 47 -16.45 -5.23 28.79
N PRO A 48 -15.10 -5.33 28.88
CA PRO A 48 -14.23 -5.59 27.73
C PRO A 48 -14.42 -6.95 27.04
N LYS A 49 -15.10 -7.91 27.68
CA LYS A 49 -15.43 -9.21 27.06
C LYS A 49 -16.78 -9.18 26.30
N GLY A 50 -17.52 -8.07 26.38
CA GLY A 50 -18.80 -7.88 25.71
C GLY A 50 -18.88 -6.51 25.05
N ARG A 51 -19.73 -5.61 25.58
CA ARG A 51 -20.05 -4.34 24.92
C ARG A 51 -18.88 -3.38 24.80
N LEU A 52 -17.83 -3.53 25.59
CA LEU A 52 -16.57 -2.78 25.44
C LEU A 52 -15.48 -3.58 24.73
N HIS A 53 -15.79 -4.66 24.01
CA HIS A 53 -14.85 -5.33 23.10
C HIS A 53 -14.55 -4.48 21.86
N ILE A 54 -14.07 -3.26 22.11
CA ILE A 54 -13.70 -2.24 21.14
C ILE A 54 -12.24 -1.80 21.32
N TRP A 55 -11.43 -2.73 21.83
CA TRP A 55 -10.12 -2.44 22.39
C TRP A 55 -8.95 -2.95 21.56
N ARG A 56 -9.19 -3.64 20.43
CA ARG A 56 -8.14 -4.16 19.56
C ARG A 56 -7.75 -3.09 18.51
N PRO A 57 -6.56 -2.46 18.60
CA PRO A 57 -6.18 -1.39 17.68
C PRO A 57 -6.04 -1.84 16.23
N TYR A 58 -5.75 -3.13 16.01
CA TYR A 58 -5.62 -3.74 14.69
C TYR A 58 -6.89 -3.60 13.84
N ASP A 59 -8.08 -3.48 14.42
CA ASP A 59 -9.35 -3.44 13.66
C ASP A 59 -9.58 -2.11 12.93
N TYR A 60 -8.90 -1.03 13.35
CA TYR A 60 -9.19 0.33 12.92
C TYR A 60 -8.65 0.73 11.55
N PRO A 61 -7.40 0.39 11.18
CA PRO A 61 -6.80 0.92 9.96
C PRO A 61 -7.53 0.68 8.67
N HIS A 62 -8.12 -0.50 8.48
CA HIS A 62 -8.74 -0.84 7.19
C HIS A 62 -10.08 -0.10 7.05
N ILE A 63 -10.75 0.20 8.16
CA ILE A 63 -11.98 0.99 8.16
C ILE A 63 -11.69 2.46 7.82
N PHE A 64 -10.67 3.08 8.43
CA PHE A 64 -10.33 4.46 8.03
C PHE A 64 -9.68 4.56 6.66
N ALA A 65 -8.95 3.53 6.20
CA ALA A 65 -8.44 3.46 4.84
C ALA A 65 -9.60 3.35 3.82
N MET A 66 -10.62 2.54 4.10
CA MET A 66 -11.83 2.45 3.29
C MET A 66 -12.57 3.80 3.24
N TYR A 67 -12.78 4.47 4.38
CA TYR A 67 -13.42 5.79 4.39
C TYR A 67 -12.60 6.84 3.63
N LEU A 68 -11.26 6.82 3.75
CA LEU A 68 -10.41 7.73 2.98
C LEU A 68 -10.46 7.43 1.46
N ALA A 69 -10.58 6.15 1.06
CA ALA A 69 -10.80 5.79 -0.32
C ALA A 69 -12.16 6.27 -0.84
N MET A 70 -13.24 6.11 -0.05
CA MET A 70 -14.58 6.62 -0.39
C MET A 70 -14.60 8.15 -0.48
N HIS A 71 -13.86 8.85 0.38
CA HIS A 71 -13.64 10.30 0.26
C HIS A 71 -13.06 10.67 -1.11
N ARG A 72 -11.99 9.96 -1.55
CA ARG A 72 -11.36 10.20 -2.85
C ARG A 72 -12.31 9.88 -4.00
N ILE A 73 -13.04 8.77 -3.93
CA ILE A 73 -14.04 8.40 -4.94
C ILE A 73 -15.08 9.51 -5.09
N ALA A 74 -15.69 9.94 -3.99
CA ALA A 74 -16.72 11.00 -4.00
C ALA A 74 -16.18 12.36 -4.47
N ARG A 75 -14.89 12.66 -4.19
CA ARG A 75 -14.24 13.92 -4.58
C ARG A 75 -13.82 13.94 -6.05
N ASP A 76 -13.15 12.88 -6.50
CA ASP A 76 -12.44 12.83 -7.79
C ASP A 76 -13.33 12.27 -8.91
N HIS A 77 -14.43 11.59 -8.55
CA HIS A 77 -15.34 10.95 -9.51
C HIS A 77 -16.80 11.37 -9.27
N PRO A 78 -17.16 12.66 -9.44
CA PRO A 78 -18.51 13.16 -9.14
C PRO A 78 -19.62 12.52 -9.99
N ALA A 79 -19.26 11.88 -11.12
CA ALA A 79 -20.20 11.11 -11.94
C ALA A 79 -20.57 9.75 -11.31
N ILE A 80 -19.81 9.26 -10.33
CA ILE A 80 -20.12 8.05 -9.58
C ILE A 80 -20.88 8.47 -8.31
N PRO A 81 -22.19 8.19 -8.21
CA PRO A 81 -22.95 8.58 -7.03
C PRO A 81 -22.46 7.82 -5.80
N THR A 82 -22.20 8.55 -4.73
CA THR A 82 -21.94 8.02 -3.39
C THR A 82 -23.07 8.43 -2.44
N ARG A 83 -23.33 7.62 -1.40
CA ARG A 83 -24.40 7.90 -0.44
C ARG A 83 -24.12 9.05 0.50
N GLN A 84 -22.85 9.26 0.85
CA GLN A 84 -22.40 10.39 1.65
C GLN A 84 -21.54 11.35 0.83
N SER A 85 -21.37 12.57 1.32
CA SER A 85 -20.46 13.52 0.69
C SER A 85 -18.99 13.11 0.91
N ALA A 86 -18.09 13.62 0.05
CA ALA A 86 -16.66 13.46 0.26
C ALA A 86 -16.22 13.93 1.64
N ARG A 87 -16.79 15.03 2.15
CA ARG A 87 -16.46 15.57 3.48
C ARG A 87 -16.91 14.62 4.60
N ASP A 88 -18.06 13.99 4.48
CA ASP A 88 -18.59 13.08 5.51
C ASP A 88 -17.74 11.81 5.64
N TYR A 89 -17.30 11.22 4.51
CA TYR A 89 -16.35 10.10 4.55
C TYR A 89 -15.02 10.52 5.18
N LEU A 90 -14.53 11.73 4.87
CA LEU A 90 -13.28 12.24 5.45
C LEU A 90 -13.37 12.42 6.97
N VAL A 91 -14.48 12.96 7.47
CA VAL A 91 -14.73 13.09 8.92
C VAL A 91 -14.80 11.72 9.59
N ARG A 92 -15.42 10.73 8.96
CA ARG A 92 -15.45 9.35 9.46
C ARG A 92 -14.07 8.69 9.46
N ALA A 93 -13.27 8.91 8.43
CA ALA A 93 -11.88 8.45 8.37
C ALA A 93 -11.08 9.03 9.55
N TYR A 94 -11.16 10.34 9.77
CA TYR A 94 -10.52 11.01 10.91
C TYR A 94 -10.97 10.46 12.27
N GLY A 95 -12.29 10.41 12.50
CA GLY A 95 -12.84 9.94 13.78
C GLY A 95 -12.41 8.51 14.10
N THR A 96 -12.38 7.64 13.08
CA THR A 96 -11.92 6.25 13.21
C THR A 96 -10.42 6.16 13.47
N ALA A 97 -9.59 6.94 12.75
CA ALA A 97 -8.15 6.99 12.99
C ALA A 97 -7.80 7.52 14.38
N LEU A 98 -8.50 8.55 14.86
CA LEU A 98 -8.33 9.06 16.23
C LEU A 98 -8.77 8.03 17.28
N ALA A 99 -9.85 7.28 17.02
CA ALA A 99 -10.33 6.25 17.92
C ALA A 99 -9.32 5.11 18.09
N MET A 100 -8.56 4.74 17.05
CA MET A 100 -7.45 3.78 17.16
C MET A 100 -6.45 4.16 18.27
N PHE A 101 -6.11 5.44 18.39
CA PHE A 101 -5.16 5.93 19.39
C PHE A 101 -5.75 6.12 20.79
N THR A 102 -7.08 6.23 20.90
CA THR A 102 -7.73 6.73 22.12
C THR A 102 -8.67 5.71 22.76
N VAL A 103 -9.45 4.94 22.00
CA VAL A 103 -10.45 4.02 22.53
C VAL A 103 -9.81 2.78 23.18
N PRO A 104 -8.94 1.99 22.49
CA PRO A 104 -8.19 0.90 23.12
C PRO A 104 -7.48 1.28 24.41
N MET A 105 -6.86 2.46 24.40
CA MET A 105 -6.14 3.03 25.53
C MET A 105 -7.07 3.30 26.72
N ARG A 106 -8.29 3.80 26.50
CA ARG A 106 -9.26 4.07 27.56
C ARG A 106 -9.94 2.81 28.11
N VAL A 107 -10.03 1.75 27.31
CA VAL A 107 -10.78 0.54 27.68
C VAL A 107 -9.90 -0.47 28.41
N VAL A 108 -8.75 -0.84 27.85
CA VAL A 108 -7.84 -1.86 28.42
C VAL A 108 -6.38 -1.43 28.45
N MET A 109 -6.10 -0.15 28.24
CA MET A 109 -4.73 0.40 28.21
C MET A 109 -3.84 -0.14 27.08
N TRP A 110 -4.41 -0.67 25.99
CA TRP A 110 -3.63 -1.09 24.82
C TRP A 110 -3.21 0.14 23.99
N SER A 111 -1.90 0.41 24.00
CA SER A 111 -1.30 1.52 23.27
C SER A 111 -1.12 1.23 21.77
N ALA A 112 -1.57 2.16 20.93
CA ALA A 112 -1.33 2.14 19.48
C ALA A 112 0.05 2.70 19.05
N TYR A 113 0.90 3.18 19.96
CA TYR A 113 2.15 3.87 19.61
C TYR A 113 3.37 2.95 19.45
N ARG A 114 3.31 1.70 19.94
CA ARG A 114 4.48 0.81 20.06
C ARG A 114 4.37 -0.47 19.23
N THR A 115 3.43 -0.51 18.31
CA THR A 115 3.15 -1.64 17.41
C THR A 115 2.71 -1.06 16.08
N GLY A 116 3.22 -1.59 14.97
CA GLY A 116 2.82 -1.17 13.63
C GLY A 116 1.56 -1.93 13.23
N PHE A 117 0.59 -1.25 12.63
CA PHE A 117 -0.66 -1.84 12.17
C PHE A 117 -0.80 -1.65 10.66
N TYR A 118 -1.09 -2.74 9.94
CA TYR A 118 -1.32 -2.74 8.50
C TYR A 118 -2.32 -1.65 8.05
N ASN A 119 -2.17 -1.10 6.84
CA ASN A 119 -2.98 0.02 6.32
C ASN A 119 -2.90 1.36 7.07
N GLU A 120 -2.30 1.46 8.27
CA GLU A 120 -2.19 2.74 8.97
C GLU A 120 -1.24 3.73 8.26
N CYS A 121 -0.48 3.25 7.29
CA CYS A 121 0.37 4.04 6.41
C CYS A 121 -0.38 5.15 5.65
N VAL A 122 -1.72 5.12 5.62
CA VAL A 122 -2.53 6.18 5.01
C VAL A 122 -2.77 7.39 5.93
N ILE A 123 -2.34 7.35 7.20
CA ILE A 123 -2.50 8.46 8.14
C ILE A 123 -1.88 9.78 7.62
N PRO A 124 -0.65 9.82 7.10
CA PRO A 124 -0.10 11.05 6.50
C PRO A 124 -0.97 11.61 5.37
N GLU A 125 -1.54 10.73 4.53
CA GLU A 125 -2.44 11.15 3.46
C GLU A 125 -3.77 11.68 4.02
N LEU A 126 -4.31 11.05 5.07
CA LEU A 126 -5.50 11.53 5.77
C LEU A 126 -5.27 12.94 6.37
N VAL A 127 -4.11 13.18 7.00
CA VAL A 127 -3.71 14.51 7.50
C VAL A 127 -3.67 15.55 6.37
N SER A 128 -3.10 15.19 5.22
CA SER A 128 -3.07 16.05 4.03
C SER A 128 -4.49 16.36 3.52
N ALA A 129 -5.34 15.33 3.38
CA ALA A 129 -6.72 15.49 2.92
C ALA A 129 -7.56 16.37 3.88
N LEU A 130 -7.40 16.20 5.20
CA LEU A 130 -8.02 17.07 6.20
C LEU A 130 -7.58 18.53 6.05
N THR A 131 -6.27 18.75 5.85
CA THR A 131 -5.72 20.10 5.63
C THR A 131 -6.30 20.75 4.38
N THR A 132 -6.32 20.03 3.25
CA THR A 132 -6.91 20.51 1.98
C THR A 132 -8.41 20.81 2.11
N ALA A 133 -9.14 20.05 2.94
CA ALA A 133 -10.56 20.28 3.21
C ALA A 133 -10.85 21.36 4.27
N GLY A 134 -9.82 22.06 4.77
CA GLY A 134 -9.93 23.09 5.81
C GLY A 134 -10.20 22.57 7.22
N LEU A 135 -10.07 21.26 7.47
CA LEU A 135 -10.22 20.60 8.77
C LEU A 135 -8.88 20.62 9.52
N THR A 136 -8.35 21.82 9.75
CA THR A 136 -6.97 22.02 10.23
C THR A 136 -6.75 21.58 11.67
N ARG A 137 -7.78 21.67 12.54
CA ARG A 137 -7.69 21.18 13.92
C ARG A 137 -7.63 19.66 13.99
N GLU A 138 -8.42 18.99 13.17
CA GLU A 138 -8.44 17.54 13.02
C GLU A 138 -7.12 17.04 12.44
N ALA A 139 -6.61 17.70 11.40
CA ALA A 139 -5.30 17.43 10.82
C ALA A 139 -4.18 17.51 11.88
N ALA A 140 -4.10 18.64 12.60
CA ALA A 140 -3.08 18.84 13.63
C ALA A 140 -3.19 17.82 14.78
N THR A 141 -4.40 17.44 15.17
CA THR A 141 -4.63 16.42 16.20
C THR A 141 -4.08 15.06 15.76
N LEU A 142 -4.42 14.64 14.54
CA LEU A 142 -3.97 13.35 14.02
C LEU A 142 -2.45 13.34 13.73
N GLU A 143 -1.90 14.44 13.23
CA GLU A 143 -0.46 14.61 13.04
C GLU A 143 0.32 14.49 14.36
N ALA A 144 -0.20 15.06 15.46
CA ALA A 144 0.43 14.92 16.77
C ALA A 144 0.48 13.45 17.25
N HIS A 145 -0.59 12.67 17.00
CA HIS A 145 -0.61 11.24 17.28
C HIS A 145 0.39 10.47 16.40
N TRP A 146 0.45 10.80 15.11
CA TRP A 146 1.39 10.21 14.17
C TRP A 146 2.85 10.50 14.55
N ALA A 147 3.19 11.76 14.82
CA ALA A 147 4.51 12.18 15.26
C ALA A 147 4.93 11.49 16.57
N ARG A 148 3.99 11.29 17.51
CA ARG A 148 4.25 10.52 18.73
C ARG A 148 4.59 9.06 18.42
N LYS A 149 3.89 8.43 17.46
CA LYS A 149 4.21 7.08 17.00
C LYS A 149 5.56 7.03 16.30
N VAL A 150 5.88 8.00 15.44
CA VAL A 150 7.21 8.12 14.80
C VAL A 150 8.32 8.15 15.85
N ARG A 151 8.20 9.00 16.87
CA ARG A 151 9.20 9.06 17.96
C ARG A 151 9.36 7.72 18.69
N ALA A 152 8.27 6.98 18.88
CA ALA A 152 8.33 5.67 19.54
C ALA A 152 9.05 4.60 18.71
N PHE A 153 8.98 4.67 17.38
CA PHE A 153 9.66 3.74 16.47
C PHE A 153 11.10 4.16 16.14
N VAL A 154 11.38 5.46 16.12
CA VAL A 154 12.74 6.00 15.94
C VAL A 154 13.65 5.66 17.13
N ASP A 155 13.09 5.42 18.33
CA ASP A 155 13.84 4.89 19.46
C ASP A 155 14.57 3.59 19.05
N PRO A 156 15.90 3.50 19.22
CA PRO A 156 16.67 2.30 18.84
C PRO A 156 16.24 1.04 19.59
N LYS A 157 15.52 1.16 20.71
CA LYS A 157 14.95 0.04 21.49
C LYS A 157 13.59 -0.43 20.98
N ALA A 158 13.02 0.22 19.97
CA ALA A 158 11.75 -0.20 19.39
C ALA A 158 11.89 -1.58 18.74
N ASP A 159 11.03 -2.51 19.12
CA ASP A 159 10.93 -3.81 18.48
C ASP A 159 10.13 -3.69 17.18
N LEU A 160 10.81 -3.94 16.05
CA LEU A 160 10.23 -3.82 14.71
C LEU A 160 9.52 -5.09 14.25
N PHE A 161 9.74 -6.22 14.94
CA PHE A 161 9.07 -7.49 14.66
C PHE A 161 7.82 -7.66 15.52
N LYS A 162 7.61 -6.78 16.51
CA LYS A 162 6.47 -6.86 17.42
C LYS A 162 5.14 -6.79 16.66
N SER A 163 4.37 -7.86 16.80
CA SER A 163 2.99 -8.00 16.32
C SER A 163 2.08 -8.59 17.41
N GLU A 164 0.84 -8.93 17.07
CA GLU A 164 -0.11 -9.65 17.95
C GLU A 164 0.37 -11.08 18.21
N TYR A 165 0.89 -11.74 17.18
CA TYR A 165 1.51 -13.06 17.25
C TYR A 165 3.02 -13.00 17.00
N PRO A 166 3.81 -13.90 17.62
CA PRO A 166 5.28 -13.86 17.55
C PRO A 166 5.84 -14.19 16.16
N PHE A 167 5.05 -14.84 15.30
CA PHE A 167 5.45 -15.17 13.93
C PHE A 167 5.09 -14.08 12.92
N ASP A 168 4.25 -13.12 13.29
CA ASP A 168 3.78 -12.06 12.39
C ASP A 168 4.72 -10.85 12.41
N SER A 169 4.94 -10.25 11.25
CA SER A 169 5.63 -8.96 11.14
C SER A 169 4.85 -8.04 10.20
N THR A 170 3.61 -7.75 10.60
CA THR A 170 2.63 -6.92 9.86
C THR A 170 3.06 -5.46 9.74
N ALA A 171 4.03 -5.04 10.56
CA ALA A 171 4.41 -3.65 10.73
C ALA A 171 5.22 -3.04 9.56
N PHE A 172 5.78 -3.82 8.62
CA PHE A 172 6.78 -3.27 7.69
C PHE A 172 6.26 -2.15 6.76
N GLU A 173 4.99 -2.19 6.38
CA GLU A 173 4.35 -1.07 5.68
C GLU A 173 4.22 0.15 6.62
N SER A 174 3.79 -0.05 7.85
CA SER A 174 3.66 1.04 8.81
C SER A 174 5.01 1.66 9.18
N THR A 175 6.05 0.84 9.41
CA THR A 175 7.40 1.31 9.75
C THR A 175 8.02 2.07 8.60
N GLN A 176 7.79 1.67 7.36
CA GLN A 176 8.22 2.45 6.21
C GLN A 176 7.50 3.81 6.17
N ALA A 177 6.18 3.86 6.37
CA ALA A 177 5.46 5.13 6.38
C ALA A 177 5.93 6.07 7.52
N LEU A 178 6.23 5.50 8.69
CA LEU A 178 6.83 6.23 9.81
C LEU A 178 8.24 6.73 9.47
N ALA A 179 9.07 5.91 8.81
CA ALA A 179 10.41 6.27 8.39
C ALA A 179 10.39 7.38 7.33
N ARG A 180 9.51 7.27 6.33
CA ARG A 180 9.23 8.31 5.33
C ARG A 180 8.86 9.62 5.98
N SER A 181 7.92 9.59 6.93
CA SER A 181 7.49 10.80 7.65
C SER A 181 8.64 11.45 8.43
N ALA A 182 9.49 10.63 9.07
CA ALA A 182 10.67 11.10 9.81
C ALA A 182 11.75 11.69 8.89
N LEU A 183 11.92 11.15 7.70
CA LEU A 183 12.89 11.63 6.70
C LEU A 183 12.42 12.92 6.01
N ASP A 184 11.15 12.96 5.63
CA ASP A 184 10.57 14.08 4.88
C ASP A 184 10.45 15.34 5.73
N ASP A 185 10.01 15.22 6.99
CA ASP A 185 9.94 16.34 7.94
C ASP A 185 10.32 15.92 9.37
N PRO A 186 11.63 15.79 9.66
CA PRO A 186 12.11 15.42 11.00
C PRO A 186 11.71 16.42 12.08
N VAL A 187 11.53 17.71 11.73
CA VAL A 187 11.17 18.76 12.69
C VAL A 187 9.72 18.58 13.12
N ALA A 188 8.79 18.42 12.17
CA ALA A 188 7.39 18.15 12.47
C ALA A 188 7.22 16.84 13.26
N MET A 189 8.02 15.81 12.96
CA MET A 189 7.98 14.54 13.68
C MET A 189 8.67 14.61 15.07
N GLY A 190 9.44 15.65 15.36
CA GLY A 190 10.15 15.83 16.63
C GLY A 190 11.30 14.84 16.81
N VAL A 191 12.05 14.56 15.73
CA VAL A 191 13.22 13.65 15.72
C VAL A 191 14.41 14.32 15.04
N SER A 192 15.63 13.83 15.29
CA SER A 192 16.80 14.31 14.56
C SER A 192 16.89 13.64 13.18
N LYS A 193 17.49 14.33 12.21
CA LYS A 193 17.79 13.77 10.87
C LYS A 193 18.59 12.46 10.96
N ALA A 194 19.57 12.41 11.87
CA ALA A 194 20.39 11.23 12.09
C ALA A 194 19.56 10.05 12.62
N ALA A 195 18.66 10.29 13.58
CA ALA A 195 17.80 9.26 14.13
C ALA A 195 16.76 8.76 13.09
N ALA A 196 16.22 9.66 12.27
CA ALA A 196 15.34 9.30 11.15
C ALA A 196 16.06 8.39 10.13
N ARG A 197 17.28 8.74 9.73
CA ARG A 197 18.12 7.92 8.83
C ARG A 197 18.40 6.54 9.43
N ALA A 198 18.85 6.50 10.69
CA ALA A 198 19.14 5.24 11.38
C ALA A 198 17.90 4.35 11.52
N PHE A 199 16.72 4.93 11.76
CA PHE A 199 15.46 4.19 11.78
C PHE A 199 15.09 3.63 10.40
N SER A 200 15.22 4.43 9.34
CA SER A 200 14.96 3.98 7.96
C SER A 200 15.84 2.78 7.59
N GLU A 201 17.14 2.85 7.88
CA GLU A 201 18.08 1.75 7.62
C GLU A 201 17.75 0.49 8.44
N ARG A 202 17.45 0.67 9.74
CA ARG A 202 17.10 -0.45 10.62
C ARG A 202 15.83 -1.18 10.19
N GLN A 203 14.79 -0.45 9.78
CA GLN A 203 13.54 -1.09 9.37
C GLN A 203 13.65 -1.76 7.99
N ILE A 204 14.45 -1.24 7.06
CA ILE A 204 14.77 -1.95 5.81
C ILE A 204 15.55 -3.22 6.10
N ALA A 205 16.56 -3.17 6.97
CA ALA A 205 17.31 -4.36 7.36
C ALA A 205 16.40 -5.44 8.00
N ALA A 206 15.49 -5.02 8.89
CA ALA A 206 14.51 -5.91 9.50
C ALA A 206 13.53 -6.52 8.46
N ASN A 207 13.06 -5.73 7.49
CA ASN A 207 12.20 -6.22 6.43
C ASN A 207 12.93 -7.24 5.54
N LEU A 208 14.17 -6.93 5.12
CA LEU A 208 15.00 -7.82 4.31
C LEU A 208 15.32 -9.14 5.02
N PHE A 209 15.51 -9.12 6.35
CA PHE A 209 15.76 -10.32 7.15
C PHE A 209 14.65 -11.37 7.00
N CYS A 210 13.40 -10.94 6.84
CA CYS A 210 12.26 -11.84 6.68
C CYS A 210 12.05 -12.35 5.25
N ARG A 211 12.85 -11.92 4.26
CA ARG A 211 12.49 -12.06 2.84
C ARG A 211 13.23 -13.20 2.17
N GLY A 212 12.50 -14.02 1.41
CA GLY A 212 13.13 -14.98 0.51
C GLY A 212 13.70 -14.28 -0.72
N TRP A 213 14.96 -14.56 -1.04
CA TRP A 213 15.66 -13.93 -2.16
C TRP A 213 16.56 -14.89 -2.95
N LEU A 214 16.96 -16.01 -2.34
CA LEU A 214 17.91 -16.95 -2.92
C LEU A 214 17.20 -17.95 -3.85
N GLU A 215 16.09 -18.53 -3.39
CA GLU A 215 15.35 -19.55 -4.14
C GLU A 215 14.35 -18.91 -5.12
N PRO A 216 14.46 -19.14 -6.45
CA PRO A 216 13.59 -18.54 -7.44
C PRO A 216 12.21 -19.22 -7.57
N ALA A 217 11.70 -19.85 -6.51
CA ALA A 217 10.36 -20.43 -6.51
C ALA A 217 9.32 -19.36 -6.20
N TYR A 218 8.13 -19.44 -6.81
CA TYR A 218 7.07 -18.42 -6.65
C TYR A 218 6.59 -18.23 -5.20
N TYR A 219 6.79 -19.21 -4.34
CA TYR A 219 6.43 -19.20 -2.91
C TYR A 219 7.62 -18.92 -1.98
N TYR A 220 8.81 -18.64 -2.54
CA TYR A 220 10.02 -18.22 -1.81
C TYR A 220 10.54 -16.85 -2.27
N LEU A 221 10.65 -16.61 -3.58
CA LEU A 221 11.20 -15.35 -4.09
C LEU A 221 10.28 -14.17 -3.78
N GLY A 222 10.79 -13.20 -3.02
CA GLY A 222 10.03 -12.04 -2.54
C GLY A 222 9.01 -12.38 -1.46
N SER A 223 8.91 -13.64 -1.05
CA SER A 223 8.02 -14.07 0.02
C SER A 223 8.51 -13.56 1.37
N ASP A 224 7.72 -13.78 2.40
CA ASP A 224 8.11 -13.55 3.77
C ASP A 224 8.15 -14.84 4.58
N TYR A 225 9.35 -15.25 4.98
CA TYR A 225 9.55 -16.39 5.83
C TYR A 225 8.96 -16.12 7.22
N ARG A 226 8.10 -17.04 7.68
CA ARG A 226 7.43 -17.01 8.99
C ARG A 226 7.67 -18.32 9.72
N HIS A 227 7.35 -18.33 11.00
CA HIS A 227 7.39 -19.55 11.83
C HIS A 227 8.74 -20.31 11.73
N THR A 228 8.78 -21.44 11.03
CA THR A 228 9.97 -22.30 10.82
C THR A 228 10.67 -22.02 9.48
N ALA A 229 10.57 -20.78 9.00
CA ALA A 229 11.18 -20.29 7.78
C ALA A 229 10.76 -21.08 6.52
N GLY A 230 11.67 -21.87 5.94
CA GLY A 230 11.46 -22.56 4.67
C GLY A 230 10.50 -23.75 4.72
N ASP A 231 10.16 -24.23 5.92
CA ASP A 231 9.48 -25.51 6.13
C ASP A 231 7.96 -25.39 6.37
N ALA A 232 7.47 -24.20 6.73
CA ALA A 232 6.04 -23.92 6.94
C ALA A 232 5.76 -22.42 6.76
N TYR A 233 4.56 -22.08 6.25
CA TYR A 233 4.05 -20.71 6.13
C TYR A 233 5.04 -19.72 5.43
N THR A 234 5.44 -20.03 4.19
CA THR A 234 6.59 -19.37 3.51
C THR A 234 6.26 -18.11 2.73
N LEU A 235 4.99 -17.93 2.35
CA LEU A 235 4.48 -16.77 1.62
C LEU A 235 3.16 -16.35 2.23
N THR A 236 3.01 -15.08 2.59
CA THR A 236 1.81 -14.54 3.22
C THR A 236 1.36 -13.24 2.58
N TYR A 237 0.17 -12.76 2.96
CA TYR A 237 -0.33 -11.43 2.61
C TYR A 237 0.60 -10.28 3.03
N MET A 238 1.39 -10.45 4.10
CA MET A 238 2.37 -9.45 4.54
C MET A 238 3.54 -9.31 3.56
N ALA A 239 3.68 -10.23 2.60
CA ALA A 239 4.71 -10.11 1.58
C ALA A 239 4.58 -8.81 0.80
N GLN A 240 3.40 -8.57 0.25
CA GLN A 240 3.15 -7.41 -0.61
C GLN A 240 3.27 -6.09 0.15
N MET A 241 2.89 -6.06 1.44
CA MET A 241 3.05 -4.89 2.31
C MET A 241 4.53 -4.54 2.54
N GLY A 242 5.37 -5.54 2.83
CA GLY A 242 6.82 -5.32 2.94
C GLY A 242 7.48 -5.05 1.59
N GLY A 243 6.96 -5.61 0.50
CA GLY A 243 7.38 -5.29 -0.87
C GLY A 243 7.16 -3.83 -1.22
N TRP A 244 5.99 -3.26 -0.85
CA TRP A 244 5.75 -1.82 -0.95
C TRP A 244 6.81 -1.02 -0.20
N ALA A 245 7.15 -1.43 1.03
CA ALA A 245 8.15 -0.74 1.82
C ALA A 245 9.54 -0.71 1.17
N LEU A 246 9.99 -1.84 0.61
CA LEU A 246 11.25 -1.92 -0.12
C LEU A 246 11.24 -1.02 -1.37
N LEU A 247 10.14 -1.01 -2.13
CA LEU A 247 10.01 -0.18 -3.33
C LEU A 247 9.98 1.31 -3.00
N ASP A 248 9.26 1.73 -1.94
CA ASP A 248 9.27 3.12 -1.51
C ASP A 248 10.67 3.60 -1.13
N HIS A 249 11.41 2.80 -0.36
CA HIS A 249 12.80 3.12 0.00
C HIS A 249 13.74 3.13 -1.21
N ALA A 250 13.65 2.13 -2.09
CA ALA A 250 14.45 2.06 -3.30
C ALA A 250 14.26 3.29 -4.19
N LEU A 251 13.02 3.75 -4.34
CA LEU A 251 12.70 4.87 -5.23
C LEU A 251 13.05 6.23 -4.64
N ASN A 252 13.12 6.37 -3.31
CA ASN A 252 13.25 7.68 -2.68
C ASN A 252 14.56 7.90 -1.91
N ASP A 253 15.14 6.85 -1.31
CA ASP A 253 16.21 7.01 -0.32
C ASP A 253 17.49 6.23 -0.65
N ALA A 254 17.38 5.15 -1.43
CA ALA A 254 18.50 4.26 -1.70
C ALA A 254 19.50 4.89 -2.68
N ASP A 255 20.79 4.83 -2.33
CA ASP A 255 21.87 5.25 -3.22
C ASP A 255 21.96 4.32 -4.45
N ASP A 256 21.95 3.01 -4.19
CA ASP A 256 21.76 1.95 -5.19
C ASP A 256 20.37 1.30 -5.05
N PRO A 257 19.42 1.62 -5.94
CA PRO A 257 18.07 1.10 -5.83
C PRO A 257 17.91 -0.33 -6.37
N HIS A 258 18.82 -0.81 -7.24
CA HIS A 258 18.54 -1.97 -8.11
C HIS A 258 18.28 -3.28 -7.34
N PRO A 259 19.05 -3.65 -6.29
CA PRO A 259 18.75 -4.85 -5.51
C PRO A 259 17.36 -4.81 -4.88
N LEU A 260 16.95 -3.65 -4.38
CA LEU A 260 15.66 -3.45 -3.73
C LEU A 260 14.51 -3.36 -4.74
N LEU A 261 14.75 -2.80 -5.93
CA LEU A 261 13.76 -2.83 -7.02
C LEU A 261 13.43 -4.28 -7.41
N ARG A 262 14.44 -5.14 -7.59
CA ARG A 262 14.23 -6.56 -7.92
C ARG A 262 13.43 -7.27 -6.84
N LEU A 263 13.88 -7.21 -5.60
CA LEU A 263 13.25 -7.95 -4.50
C LEU A 263 11.89 -7.36 -4.12
N GLY A 264 11.77 -6.04 -4.05
CA GLY A 264 10.53 -5.34 -3.74
C GLY A 264 9.44 -5.60 -4.77
N TYR A 265 9.79 -5.62 -6.06
CA TYR A 265 8.84 -5.94 -7.12
C TYR A 265 8.43 -7.42 -7.11
N ALA A 266 9.38 -8.34 -6.89
CA ALA A 266 9.05 -9.76 -6.71
C ALA A 266 8.09 -9.95 -5.52
N SER A 267 8.35 -9.25 -4.41
CA SER A 267 7.53 -9.32 -3.20
C SER A 267 6.12 -8.75 -3.42
N GLN A 268 6.01 -7.63 -4.15
CA GLN A 268 4.73 -7.04 -4.57
C GLN A 268 3.89 -8.00 -5.43
N LEU A 269 4.54 -8.84 -6.25
CA LEU A 269 3.86 -9.83 -7.09
C LEU A 269 3.54 -11.15 -6.36
N SER A 270 4.33 -11.50 -5.34
CA SER A 270 4.38 -12.86 -4.77
C SER A 270 3.01 -13.40 -4.31
N ALA A 271 2.26 -12.68 -3.47
CA ALA A 271 1.03 -13.20 -2.87
C ALA A 271 -0.17 -13.27 -3.83
N TRP A 272 -0.04 -12.81 -5.09
CA TRP A 272 -1.01 -13.17 -6.13
C TRP A 272 -1.01 -14.67 -6.43
N ALA A 273 0.07 -15.39 -6.11
CA ALA A 273 0.10 -16.85 -6.16
C ALA A 273 -0.89 -17.53 -5.19
N LEU A 274 -1.40 -16.79 -4.20
CA LEU A 274 -2.41 -17.29 -3.25
C LEU A 274 -3.85 -17.14 -3.76
N LEU A 275 -4.04 -16.42 -4.88
CA LEU A 275 -5.34 -16.30 -5.54
C LEU A 275 -5.69 -17.62 -6.22
N ASN A 276 -6.81 -18.19 -5.81
CA ASN A 276 -7.43 -19.33 -6.46
C ASN A 276 -8.14 -18.85 -7.72
N SER A 277 -7.47 -18.92 -8.87
CA SER A 277 -8.07 -18.55 -10.16
C SER A 277 -7.72 -19.57 -11.23
N GLY A 278 -8.63 -19.78 -12.17
CA GLY A 278 -8.41 -20.68 -13.30
C GLY A 278 -9.44 -20.47 -14.41
N PRO A 279 -9.10 -20.69 -15.69
CA PRO A 279 -10.09 -20.59 -16.75
C PRO A 279 -11.17 -21.66 -16.59
N ALA A 280 -12.39 -21.36 -17.02
CA ALA A 280 -13.52 -22.30 -17.01
C ALA A 280 -13.17 -23.63 -17.71
N SER A 281 -12.35 -23.58 -18.77
CA SER A 281 -11.88 -24.77 -19.49
C SER A 281 -10.99 -25.71 -18.67
N ALA A 282 -10.43 -25.23 -17.55
CA ALA A 282 -9.66 -26.02 -16.59
C ALA A 282 -10.45 -26.35 -15.32
N GLY A 283 -11.76 -26.03 -15.27
CA GLY A 283 -12.63 -26.31 -14.13
C GLY A 283 -12.73 -25.21 -13.08
N HIS A 284 -12.23 -23.99 -13.38
CA HIS A 284 -12.10 -22.86 -12.43
C HIS A 284 -11.16 -23.15 -11.25
N GLY A 285 -10.55 -22.13 -10.65
CA GLY A 285 -9.74 -22.27 -9.42
C GLY A 285 -8.55 -23.26 -9.47
N TYR A 286 -7.32 -22.77 -9.54
CA TYR A 286 -6.13 -23.63 -9.57
C TYR A 286 -5.90 -24.46 -8.28
N TRP A 287 -6.06 -23.84 -7.11
CA TRP A 287 -5.79 -24.45 -5.81
C TRP A 287 -6.98 -25.27 -5.30
N TYR A 288 -8.18 -24.73 -5.48
CA TYR A 288 -9.44 -25.30 -5.06
C TYR A 288 -10.41 -25.21 -6.24
N PRO A 289 -10.54 -26.28 -7.04
CA PRO A 289 -11.39 -26.26 -8.23
C PRO A 289 -12.85 -25.93 -7.93
N GLY A 290 -13.56 -25.38 -8.92
CA GLY A 290 -14.98 -25.02 -8.80
C GLY A 290 -15.25 -23.53 -9.02
N GLU A 291 -16.35 -23.22 -9.70
CA GLU A 291 -16.76 -21.85 -10.02
C GLU A 291 -16.99 -21.02 -8.75
N GLU A 292 -17.50 -21.66 -7.69
CA GLU A 292 -17.76 -21.04 -6.39
C GLU A 292 -16.49 -20.64 -5.63
N ASN A 293 -15.35 -21.26 -5.97
CA ASN A 293 -14.06 -21.00 -5.34
C ASN A 293 -13.19 -20.06 -6.19
N ASP A 294 -13.57 -19.80 -7.44
CA ASP A 294 -12.82 -18.96 -8.37
C ASP A 294 -12.80 -17.50 -7.89
N GLY A 295 -11.60 -16.92 -7.81
CA GLY A 295 -11.39 -15.58 -7.26
C GLY A 295 -11.23 -15.52 -5.74
N ALA A 296 -11.41 -16.63 -5.01
CA ALA A 296 -11.04 -16.70 -3.60
C ALA A 296 -9.52 -16.64 -3.43
N ALA A 297 -9.02 -16.23 -2.26
CA ALA A 297 -7.58 -16.22 -1.99
C ALA A 297 -7.28 -16.75 -0.60
N GLY A 298 -6.16 -17.46 -0.45
CA GLY A 298 -5.64 -17.90 0.84
C GLY A 298 -4.74 -16.85 1.49
N GLY A 299 -4.63 -16.88 2.82
CA GLY A 299 -3.76 -15.96 3.57
C GLY A 299 -2.28 -16.35 3.59
N GLY A 300 -1.97 -17.59 3.23
CA GLY A 300 -0.64 -18.18 3.35
C GLY A 300 -0.39 -19.31 2.37
N PHE A 301 0.89 -19.67 2.21
CA PHE A 301 1.36 -20.85 1.47
C PHE A 301 2.11 -21.81 2.38
N GLU A 302 1.80 -23.11 2.24
CA GLU A 302 2.49 -24.19 2.93
C GLU A 302 3.36 -25.00 1.98
N PRO A 303 4.68 -25.09 2.19
CA PRO A 303 5.58 -25.93 1.40
C PRO A 303 5.51 -27.41 1.82
N ALA A 304 5.10 -27.70 3.06
CA ALA A 304 5.01 -29.05 3.60
C ALA A 304 3.86 -29.83 2.93
N PRO A 305 4.04 -31.14 2.65
CA PRO A 305 3.00 -31.95 1.99
C PRO A 305 1.71 -32.06 2.81
N SER A 306 1.81 -32.02 4.14
CA SER A 306 0.69 -32.05 5.07
C SER A 306 1.10 -31.50 6.44
N GLY A 307 0.17 -30.95 7.19
CA GLY A 307 0.41 -30.46 8.56
C GLY A 307 -0.83 -29.79 9.14
N ASN A 308 -0.62 -28.96 10.18
CA ASN A 308 -1.65 -28.09 10.73
C ASN A 308 -1.17 -26.63 10.70
N THR A 309 -2.07 -25.71 10.34
CA THR A 309 -1.80 -24.28 10.40
C THR A 309 -1.72 -23.85 11.86
N TRP A 310 -1.30 -22.60 12.09
CA TRP A 310 -1.25 -22.02 13.43
C TRP A 310 -2.63 -21.94 14.14
N LEU A 311 -3.74 -22.05 13.39
CA LEU A 311 -5.10 -22.16 13.92
C LEU A 311 -5.52 -23.60 14.26
N GLY A 312 -4.60 -24.57 14.14
CA GLY A 312 -4.88 -25.99 14.38
C GLY A 312 -5.71 -26.63 13.26
N GLN A 313 -5.74 -26.03 12.07
CA GLN A 313 -6.49 -26.51 10.92
C GLN A 313 -5.61 -27.36 10.00
N PRO A 314 -6.09 -28.50 9.48
CA PRO A 314 -5.29 -29.33 8.59
C PRO A 314 -4.99 -28.60 7.27
N HIS A 315 -3.77 -28.77 6.75
CA HIS A 315 -3.39 -28.26 5.42
C HIS A 315 -2.64 -29.32 4.60
N HIS A 316 -2.49 -29.02 3.31
CA HIS A 316 -1.63 -29.72 2.36
C HIS A 316 -0.64 -28.71 1.76
N ARG A 317 0.27 -29.17 0.89
CA ARG A 317 1.14 -28.26 0.14
C ARG A 317 0.32 -27.35 -0.77
N GLY A 318 0.42 -26.04 -0.60
CA GLY A 318 -0.31 -25.08 -1.40
C GLY A 318 -0.83 -23.90 -0.58
N THR A 319 -1.75 -23.13 -1.15
CA THR A 319 -2.37 -22.03 -0.43
C THR A 319 -3.35 -22.51 0.63
N TRP A 320 -3.47 -21.79 1.74
CA TRP A 320 -4.50 -22.04 2.75
C TRP A 320 -5.91 -21.90 2.16
N TYR A 321 -6.85 -22.70 2.65
CA TYR A 321 -8.25 -22.65 2.24
C TYR A 321 -9.03 -21.48 2.86
N TYR A 322 -8.42 -20.70 3.75
CA TYR A 322 -8.99 -19.52 4.37
C TYR A 322 -8.15 -18.29 4.05
N SER A 323 -8.84 -17.17 3.84
CA SER A 323 -8.24 -15.91 3.39
C SER A 323 -7.39 -15.21 4.44
N CYS A 324 -7.66 -15.47 5.72
CA CYS A 324 -7.04 -14.73 6.84
C CYS A 324 -7.20 -13.22 6.60
N GLU A 325 -6.09 -12.52 6.36
CA GLU A 325 -6.03 -11.07 6.16
C GLU A 325 -5.50 -10.72 4.75
N ILE A 326 -5.71 -11.58 3.75
CA ILE A 326 -5.16 -11.43 2.37
C ILE A 326 -5.50 -10.10 1.70
N ASP A 327 -6.67 -9.53 1.97
CA ASP A 327 -7.08 -8.24 1.43
C ASP A 327 -6.13 -7.10 1.83
N LEU A 328 -5.46 -7.22 2.98
CA LEU A 328 -4.43 -6.28 3.43
C LEU A 328 -3.18 -6.37 2.55
N GLY A 329 -2.82 -7.59 2.11
CA GLY A 329 -1.75 -7.81 1.14
C GLY A 329 -2.06 -7.16 -0.20
N PHE A 330 -3.29 -7.34 -0.70
CA PHE A 330 -3.73 -6.70 -1.95
C PHE A 330 -3.75 -5.17 -1.85
N CYS A 331 -4.08 -4.60 -0.69
CA CYS A 331 -3.89 -3.16 -0.44
C CYS A 331 -2.42 -2.76 -0.67
N GLY A 332 -1.47 -3.49 -0.08
CA GLY A 332 -0.04 -3.28 -0.29
C GLY A 332 0.37 -3.42 -1.77
N ALA A 333 -0.15 -4.43 -2.47
CA ALA A 333 0.14 -4.68 -3.87
C ALA A 333 -0.29 -3.54 -4.80
N VAL A 334 -1.52 -3.06 -4.62
CA VAL A 334 -2.08 -1.92 -5.39
C VAL A 334 -1.34 -0.63 -5.03
N ARG A 335 -1.01 -0.42 -3.74
CA ARG A 335 -0.22 0.73 -3.28
C ARG A 335 1.20 0.74 -3.84
N ALA A 336 1.76 -0.41 -4.19
CA ALA A 336 3.07 -0.56 -4.81
C ALA A 336 3.06 -0.59 -6.35
N ALA A 337 1.92 -0.83 -6.98
CA ALA A 337 1.79 -0.95 -8.43
C ALA A 337 2.34 0.27 -9.21
N ALA A 338 3.44 0.06 -9.91
CA ALA A 338 4.09 1.05 -10.74
C ALA A 338 4.83 0.37 -11.90
N THR A 339 4.97 1.07 -13.01
CA THR A 339 5.90 0.70 -14.08
C THR A 339 7.26 1.31 -13.76
N ILE A 340 8.32 0.50 -13.69
CA ILE A 340 9.66 0.96 -13.30
C ILE A 340 10.67 0.55 -14.38
N VAL A 341 11.29 1.52 -15.03
CA VAL A 341 12.38 1.31 -15.99
C VAL A 341 13.71 1.56 -15.29
N ALA A 342 14.64 0.61 -15.34
CA ALA A 342 15.93 0.73 -14.67
C ALA A 342 17.08 0.12 -15.50
N ASP A 343 18.28 0.70 -15.38
CA ASP A 343 19.51 0.10 -15.90
C ASP A 343 20.09 -0.86 -14.84
N ASP A 344 19.54 -2.07 -14.77
CA ASP A 344 19.93 -3.07 -13.79
C ASP A 344 21.35 -3.60 -14.05
N PRO A 345 22.24 -3.65 -13.04
CA PRO A 345 23.63 -4.07 -13.23
C PRO A 345 23.80 -5.56 -13.55
N ILE A 346 22.78 -6.38 -13.34
CA ILE A 346 22.78 -7.82 -13.61
C ILE A 346 22.03 -8.13 -14.91
N PHE A 347 20.85 -7.51 -15.08
CA PHE A 347 19.94 -7.85 -16.19
C PHE A 347 19.97 -6.85 -17.36
N GLY A 348 20.73 -5.77 -17.24
CA GLY A 348 20.71 -4.67 -18.20
C GLY A 348 19.44 -3.83 -18.06
N GLN A 349 18.99 -3.23 -19.16
CA GLN A 349 17.80 -2.37 -19.11
C GLN A 349 16.52 -3.21 -18.93
N VAL A 350 15.84 -3.03 -17.80
CA VAL A 350 14.64 -3.77 -17.40
C VAL A 350 13.42 -2.85 -17.24
N CYS A 351 12.24 -3.42 -17.42
CA CYS A 351 10.96 -2.75 -17.20
C CYS A 351 10.09 -3.59 -16.26
N HIS A 352 10.10 -3.29 -14.97
CA HIS A 352 9.19 -3.92 -14.02
C HIS A 352 7.78 -3.37 -14.23
N GLY A 353 6.77 -4.24 -14.20
CA GLY A 353 5.38 -3.80 -14.35
C GLY A 353 5.03 -3.28 -15.73
N GLY A 354 5.80 -3.62 -16.76
CA GLY A 354 5.56 -3.11 -18.10
C GLY A 354 6.27 -3.91 -19.17
N ILE A 355 5.97 -3.56 -20.42
CA ILE A 355 6.71 -4.02 -21.60
C ILE A 355 7.46 -2.81 -22.14
N MET A 356 8.70 -3.00 -22.57
CA MET A 356 9.52 -1.92 -23.12
C MET A 356 10.19 -2.35 -24.43
N GLU A 357 10.16 -1.44 -25.41
CA GLU A 357 10.97 -1.52 -26.62
C GLU A 357 12.00 -0.38 -26.62
N THR A 358 13.25 -0.68 -26.98
CA THR A 358 14.36 0.27 -26.97
C THR A 358 14.88 0.52 -28.39
N PHE A 359 14.94 1.79 -28.80
CA PHE A 359 15.42 2.24 -30.11
C PHE A 359 16.42 3.37 -29.95
N ALA A 360 17.72 3.15 -30.17
CA ALA A 360 18.79 4.18 -30.09
C ALA A 360 18.69 5.15 -28.88
N HIS A 361 17.87 6.20 -28.98
CA HIS A 361 17.61 7.19 -27.93
C HIS A 361 16.15 7.27 -27.46
N THR A 362 15.29 6.32 -27.81
CA THR A 362 13.86 6.31 -27.52
C THR A 362 13.43 5.00 -26.87
N LEU A 363 12.70 5.09 -25.77
CA LEU A 363 12.02 3.98 -25.13
C LEU A 363 10.52 4.08 -25.39
N ARG A 364 9.88 2.97 -25.75
CA ARG A 364 8.43 2.83 -25.80
C ARG A 364 8.01 1.89 -24.69
N ILE A 365 7.19 2.38 -23.76
CA ILE A 365 6.87 1.71 -22.51
C ILE A 365 5.36 1.51 -22.44
N TRP A 366 4.91 0.27 -22.27
CA TRP A 366 3.51 -0.07 -22.03
C TRP A 366 3.34 -0.49 -20.57
N PRO A 367 2.71 0.35 -19.73
CA PRO A 367 2.38 -0.01 -18.37
C PRO A 367 1.48 -1.25 -18.27
N ARG A 368 1.92 -2.23 -17.49
CA ARG A 368 1.25 -3.51 -17.19
C ARG A 368 1.14 -3.79 -15.69
N ASP A 369 1.40 -2.80 -14.85
CA ASP A 369 1.33 -2.88 -13.38
C ASP A 369 -0.10 -3.02 -12.82
N GLY A 370 -1.11 -3.13 -13.69
CA GLY A 370 -2.53 -3.25 -13.33
C GLY A 370 -3.22 -1.90 -13.08
N VAL A 371 -2.52 -0.92 -12.49
CA VAL A 371 -3.09 0.39 -12.11
C VAL A 371 -2.81 1.45 -13.18
N ARG A 372 -1.64 1.40 -13.83
CA ARG A 372 -1.19 2.29 -14.91
C ARG A 372 -1.17 3.77 -14.51
N ARG A 373 -0.75 4.11 -13.29
CA ARG A 373 -0.74 5.52 -12.83
C ARG A 373 0.65 6.09 -12.56
N ARG A 374 1.66 5.23 -12.42
CA ARG A 374 3.01 5.62 -12.03
C ARG A 374 4.05 5.07 -12.98
N LEU A 375 4.95 5.94 -13.41
CA LEU A 375 6.16 5.59 -14.12
C LEU A 375 7.35 6.09 -13.31
N ASN A 376 8.27 5.20 -12.97
CA ASN A 376 9.55 5.54 -12.37
C ASN A 376 10.69 5.13 -13.32
N VAL A 377 11.68 6.00 -13.47
CA VAL A 377 12.83 5.81 -14.35
C VAL A 377 14.11 5.94 -13.51
N ARG A 378 14.95 4.91 -13.55
CA ARG A 378 16.25 4.80 -12.86
C ARG A 378 17.31 4.37 -13.87
N LEU A 379 17.50 5.23 -14.88
CA LEU A 379 18.54 5.05 -15.89
C LEU A 379 19.81 5.79 -15.47
N GLN A 380 20.95 5.40 -16.02
CA GLN A 380 22.22 6.11 -15.80
C GLN A 380 22.13 7.59 -16.19
N SER A 381 21.35 7.90 -17.24
CA SER A 381 21.21 9.24 -17.78
C SER A 381 20.00 10.03 -17.25
N LEU A 382 19.09 9.40 -16.50
CA LEU A 382 17.84 10.02 -16.10
C LEU A 382 17.25 9.36 -14.85
N ARG A 383 16.97 10.18 -13.84
CA ARG A 383 16.06 9.82 -12.74
C ARG A 383 14.76 10.60 -12.91
N LEU A 384 13.63 9.90 -13.02
CA LEU A 384 12.32 10.52 -13.20
C LEU A 384 11.23 9.73 -12.47
N ASP A 385 10.31 10.45 -11.83
CA ASP A 385 9.09 9.89 -11.25
C ASP A 385 7.90 10.69 -11.76
N LEU A 386 6.94 10.00 -12.37
CA LEU A 386 5.72 10.59 -12.92
C LEU A 386 4.50 9.87 -12.36
N VAL A 387 3.57 10.64 -11.81
CA VAL A 387 2.32 10.14 -11.22
C VAL A 387 1.14 10.90 -11.82
N LEU A 388 0.16 10.18 -12.38
CA LEU A 388 -1.13 10.77 -12.77
C LEU A 388 -2.09 10.75 -11.55
N LEU A 389 -2.66 11.91 -11.20
CA LEU A 389 -3.47 12.09 -9.99
C LEU A 389 -4.97 11.81 -10.22
N ASP A 390 -5.48 12.11 -11.41
CA ASP A 390 -6.89 12.02 -11.82
C ASP A 390 -7.06 11.27 -13.15
N ALA A 391 -6.03 10.55 -13.57
CA ALA A 391 -5.98 9.75 -14.79
C ALA A 391 -5.10 8.51 -14.61
N ARG A 392 -5.14 7.62 -15.61
CA ARG A 392 -4.19 6.52 -15.81
C ARG A 392 -3.60 6.57 -17.22
N PHE A 393 -2.43 6.00 -17.46
CA PHE A 393 -1.88 5.87 -18.81
C PHE A 393 -2.75 4.91 -19.63
N ARG A 394 -3.08 5.23 -20.88
CA ARG A 394 -3.81 4.32 -21.77
C ARG A 394 -3.10 2.97 -21.97
N ALA A 395 -3.85 1.89 -21.98
CA ALA A 395 -3.31 0.53 -22.10
C ALA A 395 -2.87 0.18 -23.52
N ASP A 396 -3.50 0.80 -24.53
CA ASP A 396 -3.29 0.56 -25.96
C ASP A 396 -2.23 1.49 -26.57
N ARG A 397 -1.66 2.42 -25.80
CA ARG A 397 -0.68 3.40 -26.26
C ARG A 397 0.58 3.36 -25.39
N PRO A 398 1.78 3.39 -25.98
CA PRO A 398 3.00 3.49 -25.20
C PRO A 398 3.17 4.90 -24.62
N ILE A 399 3.84 4.96 -23.47
CA ILE A 399 4.62 6.14 -23.07
C ILE A 399 5.89 6.14 -23.93
N ILE A 400 6.20 7.27 -24.55
CA ILE A 400 7.40 7.46 -25.37
C ILE A 400 8.37 8.35 -24.60
N LEU A 401 9.53 7.82 -24.23
CA LEU A 401 10.61 8.56 -23.58
C LEU A 401 11.78 8.70 -24.56
N ASN A 402 12.02 9.91 -25.04
CA ASN A 402 13.15 10.22 -25.91
C ASN A 402 14.27 10.88 -25.10
N LEU A 403 15.33 10.11 -24.84
CA LEU A 403 16.51 10.52 -24.08
C LEU A 403 17.39 11.50 -24.86
N GLY A 404 17.46 11.37 -26.18
CA GLY A 404 18.33 12.21 -27.03
C GLY A 404 17.80 13.63 -27.21
N ALA A 405 16.48 13.76 -27.36
CA ALA A 405 15.79 15.04 -27.51
C ALA A 405 15.19 15.58 -26.19
N GLY A 406 15.34 14.84 -25.09
CA GLY A 406 14.92 15.25 -23.75
C GLY A 406 13.42 15.50 -23.63
N TRP A 407 12.58 14.51 -23.94
CA TRP A 407 11.14 14.63 -23.73
C TRP A 407 10.48 13.29 -23.43
N ILE A 408 9.36 13.36 -22.72
CA ILE A 408 8.45 12.23 -22.48
C ILE A 408 7.07 12.59 -23.05
N SER A 409 6.42 11.62 -23.68
CA SER A 409 5.04 11.76 -24.15
C SER A 409 4.20 10.57 -23.74
N LEU A 410 2.95 10.83 -23.38
CA LEU A 410 2.00 9.83 -22.93
C LEU A 410 0.58 10.25 -23.28
N THR A 411 -0.33 9.28 -23.36
CA THR A 411 -1.77 9.56 -23.46
C THR A 411 -2.46 9.20 -22.14
N PRO A 412 -3.02 10.19 -21.41
CA PRO A 412 -3.82 9.91 -20.24
C PRO A 412 -5.21 9.38 -20.62
N GLU A 413 -5.77 8.57 -19.75
CA GLU A 413 -7.14 8.09 -19.70
C GLU A 413 -7.74 8.70 -18.42
N PRO A 414 -8.40 9.88 -18.52
CA PRO A 414 -8.98 10.57 -17.36
C PRO A 414 -10.06 9.73 -16.71
N PHE A 415 -10.22 9.87 -15.39
CA PHE A 415 -11.30 9.20 -14.68
C PHE A 415 -12.65 9.90 -14.80
N ALA A 416 -12.64 11.21 -15.06
CA ALA A 416 -13.82 12.03 -15.31
C ALA A 416 -14.09 12.18 -16.83
N PRO A 417 -15.32 12.58 -17.24
CA PRO A 417 -15.65 12.79 -18.65
C PRO A 417 -14.72 13.81 -19.35
N SER A 418 -14.60 13.71 -20.67
CA SER A 418 -13.76 14.60 -21.50
C SER A 418 -14.03 16.08 -21.24
N GLY A 419 -13.00 16.84 -20.88
CA GLY A 419 -13.06 18.30 -20.65
C GLY A 419 -12.49 18.76 -19.31
N SER A 420 -12.33 17.86 -18.32
CA SER A 420 -11.53 18.12 -17.13
C SER A 420 -10.04 17.94 -17.45
N GLY A 421 -9.21 18.93 -17.15
CA GLY A 421 -7.75 18.82 -17.28
C GLY A 421 -7.17 17.63 -16.51
N VAL A 422 -5.93 17.25 -16.83
CA VAL A 422 -5.24 16.13 -16.17
C VAL A 422 -4.17 16.68 -15.23
N SER A 423 -4.24 16.27 -13.98
CA SER A 423 -3.27 16.63 -12.94
C SER A 423 -2.21 15.54 -12.81
N PHE A 424 -0.94 15.94 -12.78
CA PHE A 424 0.18 15.02 -12.56
C PHE A 424 1.24 15.62 -11.64
N GLU A 425 2.06 14.73 -11.08
CA GLU A 425 3.26 15.08 -10.33
C GLU A 425 4.47 14.55 -11.07
N LEU A 426 5.49 15.41 -11.22
CA LEU A 426 6.74 15.07 -11.87
C LEU A 426 7.93 15.46 -11.00
N ARG A 427 8.85 14.52 -10.81
CA ARG A 427 10.15 14.72 -10.15
C ARG A 427 11.26 14.23 -11.09
N TYR A 428 12.32 15.01 -11.28
CA TYR A 428 13.48 14.61 -12.10
C TYR A 428 14.82 15.10 -11.53
N ASP A 429 15.91 14.38 -11.86
CA ASP A 429 17.37 14.61 -11.67
C ASP A 429 17.92 15.26 -10.38
N ASP A 430 17.38 16.36 -9.87
CA ASP A 430 17.89 17.11 -8.72
C ASP A 430 16.88 17.25 -7.57
N GLY A 431 15.81 16.46 -7.58
CA GLY A 431 14.78 16.47 -6.55
C GLY A 431 13.81 17.66 -6.64
N ARG A 432 13.92 18.52 -7.67
CA ARG A 432 12.89 19.53 -7.95
C ARG A 432 11.57 18.84 -8.27
N LYS A 433 10.58 19.05 -7.40
CA LYS A 433 9.18 18.66 -7.65
C LYS A 433 8.53 19.75 -8.49
N ARG A 434 8.01 19.40 -9.66
CA ARG A 434 7.09 20.25 -10.42
C ARG A 434 5.71 19.63 -10.35
N LYS A 435 4.78 20.36 -9.74
CA LYS A 435 3.35 20.09 -9.85
C LYS A 435 2.81 21.09 -10.88
N GLU A 436 2.53 20.61 -12.08
CA GLU A 436 1.92 21.42 -13.12
C GLU A 436 0.52 20.86 -13.38
N VAL A 437 -0.48 21.73 -13.32
CA VAL A 437 -1.81 21.44 -13.88
C VAL A 437 -1.73 21.91 -15.31
N ILE A 438 -1.77 20.96 -16.26
CA ILE A 438 -1.81 21.29 -17.69
C ILE A 438 -3.23 21.00 -18.15
N ASP A 439 -3.91 22.03 -18.64
CA ASP A 439 -5.15 21.85 -19.39
C ASP A 439 -4.79 21.14 -20.70
N ILE A 440 -5.01 19.83 -20.73
CA ILE A 440 -4.81 19.03 -21.93
C ILE A 440 -6.10 19.11 -22.75
N THR A 441 -6.07 19.94 -23.79
CA THR A 441 -7.14 20.01 -24.79
C THR A 441 -6.99 18.98 -25.91
N ASP A 442 -5.87 18.25 -25.99
CA ASP A 442 -5.59 17.22 -27.01
C ASP A 442 -5.06 15.92 -26.40
N SER A 443 -5.47 14.76 -26.96
CA SER A 443 -5.22 13.37 -26.51
C SER A 443 -3.77 12.91 -26.20
N GLN A 444 -2.79 13.79 -26.06
CA GLN A 444 -1.38 13.45 -25.80
C GLN A 444 -0.71 14.54 -24.96
N LEU A 445 -0.15 14.14 -23.81
CA LEU A 445 0.73 14.96 -22.98
C LEU A 445 2.16 14.84 -23.52
N VAL A 446 2.87 15.96 -23.66
CA VAL A 446 4.31 16.00 -23.95
C VAL A 446 4.99 16.90 -22.92
N VAL A 447 5.95 16.34 -22.18
CA VAL A 447 6.75 17.09 -21.21
C VAL A 447 8.20 17.13 -21.67
N ARG A 448 8.74 18.34 -21.80
CA ARG A 448 10.18 18.54 -22.03
C ARG A 448 10.93 18.26 -20.73
N LEU A 449 11.92 17.40 -20.81
CA LEU A 449 12.86 17.15 -19.73
C LEU A 449 14.01 18.15 -19.86
N PRO A 450 14.68 18.54 -18.76
CA PRO A 450 15.93 19.27 -18.86
C PRO A 450 16.90 18.51 -19.75
N ALA A 451 17.83 19.21 -20.40
CA ALA A 451 18.85 18.58 -21.23
C ALA A 451 19.60 17.52 -20.40
N ALA A 452 19.32 16.24 -20.68
CA ALA A 452 19.99 15.13 -20.02
C ALA A 452 21.48 15.21 -20.36
N ARG A 453 22.35 15.09 -19.36
CA ARG A 453 23.77 14.86 -19.61
C ARG A 453 23.88 13.44 -20.14
N LEU A 454 23.89 13.28 -21.47
CA LEU A 454 24.20 12.00 -22.09
C LEU A 454 25.54 11.50 -21.54
N PRO A 455 25.64 10.27 -20.99
CA PRO A 455 26.92 9.72 -20.62
C PRO A 455 27.81 9.65 -21.86
N ARG A 456 29.06 10.10 -21.73
CA ARG A 456 30.07 9.88 -22.76
C ARG A 456 30.22 8.37 -22.91
N VAL A 457 29.73 7.82 -24.03
CA VAL A 457 30.03 6.46 -24.44
C VAL A 457 31.55 6.37 -24.63
N GLN A 458 32.26 5.82 -23.65
CA GLN A 458 33.58 5.28 -23.92
C GLN A 458 33.36 3.91 -24.54
N VAL A 459 33.55 3.84 -25.86
CA VAL A 459 33.75 2.59 -26.56
C VAL A 459 34.99 1.93 -25.94
N ARG A 460 34.81 0.73 -25.39
CA ARG A 460 35.89 -0.25 -25.21
C ARG A 460 35.52 -1.50 -25.97
#